data_AF-A0A8J2L8U6-F1
#
_entry.id   AF-A0A8J2L8U6-F1
#
_cell.length_a   1.000
_cell.length_b   1.000
_cell.length_c   1.000
_cell.angle_alpha   90.00
_cell.angle_beta   90.00
_cell.angle_gamma   90.00
#
_symmetry.space_group_name_H-M   'P 1'
#
loop_
_entity.id
_entity.type
_entity.pdbx_description
1 polymer ?
#
loop_
_entity_poly.entity_id
_entity_poly.type
_entity_poly.pdbx_seq_one_letter_code
_entity_poly.pdbx_strand_id
1 'polypeptide(L)'
;ESWYTPHDREEISRHKGARYDIDLSIPADSFYEGHCLEGKIVFPATGYLWLVWKFFSSQIYLEVDQCPIVFENVRFERLTFLNSETQSTFIVNILQGSGKFEVLESDVVVCSGEIRQLMGSTKAEASGVENHIEINESQPYLNKTDFYKEMHLRGYNYSGNFQGIQEADIEGEWAKVNWTGDWVSFIDSILQINILQNVNRTLLAPTRLKKLILAPSEIKTHLEQHNNRITATFWKYHETTSFPGFELQCLSFANFSSKFILSDPITTEHVFIPYSVPESFTISESMALESATQIAVDNSVVDRFTFTETLSNIGNSIIDQLSIICSFSFSITDFTTVKLSNSGIDVGNVKENGTKVISVNELKFIPTNHLVFTDTESQLTSMDALVAPGGFLLFKGARGLLEFEGYETVTQYRIPQNKVELMILLLRKNTLKTVATTWISTDEEDFNWVLSAQECIRNAKMQQIIFASTSPHSGINGFVKCLVKELPNVKIQCFQAIDRIELNFENPSNCLQALLKKDLLYNIYKGGSWGYFSNITIPPTEFRRRKLFKSVYANALRLGDLSSLSWIESPLNASKQNLVEVHYSSLNFRDVMLASGQLNQASI
;
A
#
# COMPACT_ATOMS: atom_id res chain seq x y z
N GLU A 1 34.50 -13.17 -41.61
CA GLU A 1 34.17 -14.47 -41.01
C GLU A 1 34.21 -14.32 -39.49
N SER A 2 33.05 -14.14 -38.87
CA SER A 2 32.91 -14.09 -37.41
C SER A 2 32.13 -15.34 -36.99
N TRP A 3 32.83 -16.31 -36.41
CA TRP A 3 32.24 -17.56 -35.95
C TRP A 3 31.40 -17.30 -34.69
N TYR A 4 30.13 -17.67 -34.75
CA TYR A 4 29.21 -17.70 -33.62
C TYR A 4 29.53 -18.98 -32.82
N THR A 5 29.90 -18.83 -31.55
CA THR A 5 30.14 -19.98 -30.64
C THR A 5 28.88 -20.17 -29.79
N PRO A 6 28.19 -21.32 -29.86
CA PRO A 6 27.06 -21.59 -28.97
C PRO A 6 27.53 -21.67 -27.51
N HIS A 7 26.81 -21.02 -26.61
CA HIS A 7 26.95 -21.22 -25.16
C HIS A 7 26.19 -22.49 -24.76
N ASP A 8 26.82 -23.66 -24.91
CA ASP A 8 26.31 -24.90 -24.31
C ASP A 8 26.64 -24.92 -22.81
N ARG A 9 25.62 -24.68 -21.97
CA ARG A 9 25.62 -25.03 -20.53
C ARG A 9 24.67 -26.22 -20.27
N GLU A 10 24.74 -27.25 -21.10
CA GLU A 10 23.96 -28.48 -20.91
C GLU A 10 24.91 -29.65 -20.61
N GLU A 11 25.19 -29.89 -19.33
CA GLU A 11 25.86 -31.13 -18.90
C GLU A 11 24.86 -32.29 -18.96
N ILE A 12 24.68 -32.87 -20.14
CA ILE A 12 23.86 -34.07 -20.35
C ILE A 12 24.66 -35.31 -19.92
N SER A 13 24.62 -35.65 -18.63
CA SER A 13 25.13 -36.93 -18.13
C SER A 13 24.04 -38.01 -18.25
N ARG A 14 24.30 -39.06 -19.05
CA ARG A 14 23.38 -40.19 -19.32
C ARG A 14 22.86 -40.95 -18.08
N HIS A 15 23.37 -40.65 -16.88
CA HIS A 15 23.05 -41.38 -15.65
C HIS A 15 22.53 -40.49 -14.50
N LYS A 16 22.34 -39.16 -14.69
CA LYS A 16 21.99 -38.23 -13.58
C LYS A 16 20.83 -37.24 -13.86
N GLY A 17 20.07 -37.44 -14.93
CA GLY A 17 19.05 -36.48 -15.37
C GLY A 17 19.66 -35.24 -16.05
N ALA A 18 18.80 -34.37 -16.58
CA ALA A 18 19.21 -33.09 -17.17
C ALA A 18 19.13 -31.97 -16.12
N ARG A 19 20.22 -31.21 -16.00
CA ARG A 19 20.32 -30.05 -15.10
C ARG A 19 19.97 -28.78 -15.86
N TYR A 20 19.07 -27.97 -15.31
CA TYR A 20 18.68 -26.65 -15.81
C TYR A 20 18.86 -25.62 -14.71
N ASP A 21 19.52 -24.53 -15.06
CA ASP A 21 20.02 -23.54 -14.11
C ASP A 21 19.41 -22.19 -14.50
N ILE A 22 18.39 -21.74 -13.76
CA ILE A 22 17.59 -20.53 -14.05
C ILE A 22 18.13 -19.35 -13.23
N ASP A 23 18.54 -18.29 -13.93
CA ASP A 23 19.11 -17.08 -13.31
C ASP A 23 18.48 -15.82 -13.91
N LEU A 24 17.69 -15.13 -13.09
CA LEU A 24 16.94 -13.93 -13.51
C LEU A 24 17.83 -12.77 -13.96
N SER A 25 19.13 -12.77 -13.61
CA SER A 25 20.08 -11.77 -14.09
C SER A 25 20.45 -11.97 -15.58
N ILE A 26 20.18 -13.15 -16.13
CA ILE A 26 20.45 -13.49 -17.53
C ILE A 26 19.26 -13.07 -18.40
N PRO A 27 19.46 -12.33 -19.51
CA PRO A 27 18.36 -11.87 -20.37
C PRO A 27 17.45 -12.98 -20.94
N ALA A 28 17.95 -14.21 -21.05
CA ALA A 28 17.17 -15.36 -21.51
C ALA A 28 16.13 -15.85 -20.49
N ASP A 29 16.41 -15.65 -19.19
CA ASP A 29 15.55 -16.10 -18.08
C ASP A 29 14.84 -14.93 -17.38
N SER A 30 15.27 -13.69 -17.61
CA SER A 30 14.68 -12.50 -16.95
C SER A 30 13.17 -12.34 -17.21
N PHE A 31 12.64 -12.93 -18.27
CA PHE A 31 11.19 -12.88 -18.54
C PHE A 31 10.35 -13.58 -17.44
N TYR A 32 10.92 -14.52 -16.67
CA TYR A 32 10.25 -15.16 -15.54
C TYR A 32 9.86 -14.16 -14.44
N GLU A 33 10.51 -12.99 -14.34
CA GLU A 33 10.09 -11.90 -13.45
C GLU A 33 8.64 -11.46 -13.72
N GLY A 34 8.17 -11.66 -14.95
CA GLY A 34 6.80 -11.38 -15.35
C GLY A 34 5.75 -12.29 -14.72
N HIS A 35 6.12 -13.45 -14.19
CA HIS A 35 5.22 -14.39 -13.52
C HIS A 35 5.28 -14.20 -12.00
N CYS A 36 4.52 -13.21 -11.52
CA CYS A 36 4.55 -12.77 -10.14
C CYS A 36 3.19 -12.97 -9.44
N LEU A 37 3.19 -13.57 -8.25
CA LEU A 37 2.01 -13.83 -7.42
C LEU A 37 2.20 -13.14 -6.05
N GLU A 38 1.32 -12.20 -5.69
CA GLU A 38 1.42 -11.37 -4.48
C GLU A 38 2.80 -10.75 -4.25
N GLY A 39 3.38 -10.19 -5.30
CA GLY A 39 4.69 -9.53 -5.29
C GLY A 39 5.89 -10.48 -5.26
N LYS A 40 5.68 -11.80 -5.30
CA LYS A 40 6.75 -12.80 -5.34
C LYS A 40 6.87 -13.41 -6.74
N ILE A 41 8.09 -13.49 -7.25
CA ILE A 41 8.37 -14.16 -8.52
C ILE A 41 8.27 -15.67 -8.29
N VAL A 42 7.41 -16.33 -9.06
CA VAL A 42 7.14 -17.77 -8.93
C VAL A 42 7.49 -18.44 -10.26
N PHE A 43 8.24 -19.53 -10.22
CA PHE A 43 8.50 -20.32 -11.41
C PHE A 43 7.18 -20.94 -11.90
N PRO A 44 6.75 -20.66 -13.15
CA PRO A 44 5.43 -21.04 -13.64
C PRO A 44 5.30 -22.56 -13.78
N ALA A 45 4.08 -23.07 -13.65
CA ALA A 45 3.78 -24.49 -13.83
C ALA A 45 4.17 -24.97 -15.25
N THR A 46 3.97 -24.11 -16.25
CA THR A 46 4.38 -24.30 -17.64
C THR A 46 5.90 -24.31 -17.82
N GLY A 47 6.64 -23.68 -16.90
CA GLY A 47 8.11 -23.73 -16.87
C GLY A 47 8.61 -25.15 -16.61
N TYR A 48 8.02 -25.87 -15.65
CA TYR A 48 8.38 -27.27 -15.40
C TYR A 48 8.10 -28.15 -16.63
N LEU A 49 6.92 -28.00 -17.23
CA LEU A 49 6.53 -28.74 -18.43
C LEU A 49 7.51 -28.47 -19.58
N TRP A 50 7.93 -27.23 -19.74
CA TRP A 50 8.92 -26.83 -20.73
C TRP A 50 10.28 -27.50 -20.53
N LEU A 51 10.80 -27.55 -19.30
CA LEU A 51 12.05 -28.25 -18.99
C LEU A 51 11.97 -29.74 -19.33
N VAL A 52 10.85 -30.39 -18.99
CA VAL A 52 10.60 -31.80 -19.31
C VAL A 52 10.53 -32.02 -20.81
N TRP A 53 9.81 -31.15 -21.52
CA TRP A 53 9.66 -31.27 -22.97
C TRP A 53 10.99 -31.09 -23.70
N LYS A 54 11.80 -30.09 -23.33
CA LYS A 54 13.17 -29.91 -23.83
C LYS A 54 14.01 -31.15 -23.64
N PHE A 55 14.01 -31.71 -22.42
CA PHE A 55 14.80 -32.90 -22.15
C PHE A 55 14.29 -34.10 -22.96
N PHE A 56 12.97 -34.31 -22.99
CA PHE A 56 12.36 -35.40 -23.74
C PHE A 56 12.66 -35.33 -25.24
N SER A 57 12.53 -34.16 -25.87
CA SER A 57 12.81 -34.00 -27.30
C SER A 57 14.27 -34.31 -27.63
N SER A 58 15.21 -33.91 -26.76
CA SER A 58 16.62 -34.25 -26.89
C SER A 58 16.89 -35.77 -26.81
N GLN A 59 16.16 -36.50 -25.94
CA GLN A 59 16.30 -37.96 -25.81
C GLN A 59 15.88 -38.71 -27.07
N ILE A 60 14.95 -38.14 -27.85
CA ILE A 60 14.46 -38.70 -29.10
C ILE A 60 15.05 -38.02 -30.35
N TYR A 61 16.06 -37.17 -30.18
CA TYR A 61 16.78 -36.47 -31.25
C TYR A 61 15.89 -35.59 -32.14
N LEU A 62 14.90 -34.92 -31.54
CA LEU A 62 14.04 -33.95 -32.21
C LEU A 62 14.22 -32.57 -31.60
N GLU A 63 14.15 -31.55 -32.45
CA GLU A 63 13.93 -30.18 -32.00
C GLU A 63 12.54 -30.05 -31.37
N VAL A 64 12.41 -29.16 -30.38
CA VAL A 64 11.14 -28.96 -29.66
C VAL A 64 10.00 -28.65 -30.62
N ASP A 65 10.26 -27.80 -31.63
CA ASP A 65 9.30 -27.38 -32.65
C ASP A 65 8.86 -28.50 -33.61
N GLN A 66 9.53 -29.66 -33.57
CA GLN A 66 9.23 -30.84 -34.38
C GLN A 66 8.75 -32.02 -33.51
N CYS A 67 8.60 -31.80 -32.21
CA CYS A 67 8.32 -32.83 -31.22
C CYS A 67 6.90 -32.64 -30.65
N PRO A 68 5.86 -33.21 -31.30
CA PRO A 68 4.53 -33.20 -30.73
C PRO A 68 4.48 -34.18 -29.55
N ILE A 69 3.89 -33.75 -28.43
CA ILE A 69 3.91 -34.49 -27.17
C ILE A 69 2.56 -34.51 -26.49
N VAL A 70 2.41 -35.47 -25.57
CA VAL A 70 1.30 -35.55 -24.62
C VAL A 70 1.86 -35.69 -23.22
N PHE A 71 1.43 -34.79 -22.34
CA PHE A 71 1.58 -34.92 -20.89
C PHE A 71 0.33 -35.54 -20.29
N GLU A 72 0.50 -36.46 -19.35
CA GLU A 72 -0.60 -37.13 -18.65
C GLU A 72 -0.32 -37.17 -17.15
N ASN A 73 -1.38 -37.04 -16.34
CA ASN A 73 -1.34 -37.19 -14.88
C ASN A 73 -0.29 -36.31 -14.18
N VAL A 74 -0.12 -35.08 -14.63
CA VAL A 74 0.86 -34.15 -14.06
C VAL A 74 0.39 -33.63 -12.70
N ARG A 75 1.32 -33.56 -11.75
CA ARG A 75 1.13 -33.00 -10.41
C ARG A 75 2.18 -31.94 -10.13
N PHE A 76 1.73 -30.80 -9.66
CA PHE A 76 2.57 -29.71 -9.16
C PHE A 76 2.54 -29.78 -7.63
N GLU A 77 3.63 -30.24 -7.02
CA GLU A 77 3.68 -30.56 -5.59
C GLU A 77 3.83 -29.29 -4.73
N ARG A 78 4.55 -28.29 -5.25
CA ARG A 78 4.72 -26.98 -4.61
C ARG A 78 5.10 -25.89 -5.60
N LEU A 79 4.87 -24.64 -5.20
CA LEU A 79 5.44 -23.48 -5.89
C LEU A 79 6.94 -23.38 -5.62
N THR A 80 7.67 -22.90 -6.62
CA THR A 80 9.10 -22.54 -6.48
C THR A 80 9.22 -21.04 -6.63
N PHE A 81 9.81 -20.39 -5.63
CA PHE A 81 10.05 -18.95 -5.64
C PHE A 81 11.42 -18.66 -6.25
N LEU A 82 11.46 -17.72 -7.19
CA LEU A 82 12.71 -17.25 -7.77
C LEU A 82 13.14 -15.97 -7.07
N ASN A 83 14.46 -15.75 -7.01
CA ASN A 83 15.07 -14.54 -6.49
C ASN A 83 16.04 -13.98 -7.53
N SER A 84 16.05 -12.65 -7.69
CA SER A 84 16.95 -11.96 -8.61
C SER A 84 18.43 -12.07 -8.22
N GLU A 85 18.72 -12.36 -6.95
CA GLU A 85 20.09 -12.46 -6.44
C GLU A 85 20.68 -13.87 -6.50
N THR A 86 19.83 -14.91 -6.62
CA THR A 86 20.28 -16.31 -6.52
C THR A 86 19.74 -17.16 -7.65
N GLN A 87 20.63 -17.94 -8.26
CA GLN A 87 20.27 -18.94 -9.25
C GLN A 87 19.46 -20.10 -8.65
N SER A 88 18.46 -20.58 -9.38
CA SER A 88 17.66 -21.76 -9.03
C SER A 88 18.01 -22.93 -9.95
N THR A 89 18.34 -24.08 -9.38
CA THR A 89 18.70 -25.29 -10.14
C THR A 89 17.57 -26.30 -10.13
N PHE A 90 17.20 -26.79 -11.31
CA PHE A 90 16.25 -27.87 -11.53
C PHE A 90 16.95 -29.10 -12.12
N ILE A 91 16.54 -30.28 -11.68
CA ILE A 91 16.99 -31.56 -12.24
C ILE A 91 15.77 -32.29 -12.80
N VAL A 92 15.81 -32.65 -14.08
CA VAL A 92 14.75 -33.38 -14.75
C VAL A 92 15.18 -34.83 -14.97
N ASN A 93 14.37 -35.77 -14.49
CA ASN A 93 14.53 -37.19 -14.73
C ASN A 93 13.35 -37.72 -15.54
N ILE A 94 13.61 -38.56 -16.55
CA ILE A 94 12.59 -39.26 -17.33
C ILE A 94 12.95 -40.75 -17.40
N LEU A 95 12.03 -41.61 -16.96
CA LEU A 95 12.17 -43.06 -17.00
C LEU A 95 11.89 -43.58 -18.41
N GLN A 96 12.96 -43.95 -19.12
CA GLN A 96 12.90 -44.55 -20.45
C GLN A 96 12.00 -45.80 -20.44
N GLY A 97 11.02 -45.84 -21.36
CA GLY A 97 10.04 -46.91 -21.50
C GLY A 97 8.64 -46.56 -20.96
N SER A 98 8.55 -45.98 -19.76
CA SER A 98 7.25 -45.57 -19.19
C SER A 98 6.87 -44.13 -19.48
N GLY A 99 7.86 -43.26 -19.75
CA GLY A 99 7.61 -41.82 -19.92
C GLY A 99 7.37 -41.08 -18.60
N LYS A 100 7.40 -41.76 -17.45
CA LYS A 100 7.28 -41.11 -16.13
C LYS A 100 8.44 -40.16 -15.90
N PHE A 101 8.15 -38.96 -15.42
CA PHE A 101 9.14 -37.94 -15.13
C PHE A 101 8.97 -37.35 -13.73
N GLU A 102 10.09 -36.82 -13.22
CA GLU A 102 10.15 -36.02 -12.01
C GLU A 102 11.07 -34.81 -12.26
N VAL A 103 10.64 -33.64 -11.79
CA VAL A 103 11.44 -32.41 -11.73
C VAL A 103 11.75 -32.13 -10.27
N LEU A 104 13.03 -31.98 -9.96
CA LEU A 104 13.52 -31.71 -8.62
C LEU A 104 14.08 -30.30 -8.53
N GLU A 105 13.83 -29.64 -7.41
CA GLU A 105 14.51 -28.40 -6.98
C GLU A 105 15.07 -28.66 -5.58
N SER A 106 16.38 -28.48 -5.40
CA SER A 106 17.09 -28.80 -4.15
C SER A 106 16.80 -30.23 -3.63
N ASP A 107 16.88 -31.22 -4.51
CA ASP A 107 16.60 -32.66 -4.26
C ASP A 107 15.16 -32.98 -3.81
N VAL A 108 14.23 -32.03 -3.91
CA VAL A 108 12.81 -32.23 -3.60
C VAL A 108 11.99 -32.19 -4.89
N VAL A 109 11.11 -33.17 -5.09
CA VAL A 109 10.20 -33.22 -6.24
C VAL A 109 9.22 -32.03 -6.18
N VAL A 110 9.23 -31.22 -7.25
CA VAL A 110 8.33 -30.07 -7.42
C VAL A 110 7.27 -30.31 -8.48
N CYS A 111 7.54 -31.19 -9.45
CA CYS A 111 6.60 -31.58 -10.49
C CYS A 111 6.83 -33.06 -10.87
N SER A 112 5.76 -33.81 -11.10
CA SER A 112 5.84 -35.19 -11.59
C SER A 112 4.70 -35.49 -12.58
N GLY A 113 4.87 -36.51 -13.42
CA GLY A 113 3.84 -36.91 -14.37
C GLY A 113 4.34 -37.92 -15.40
N GLU A 114 3.64 -38.03 -16.51
CA GLU A 114 4.01 -38.88 -17.65
C GLU A 114 4.10 -38.02 -18.92
N ILE A 115 5.12 -38.27 -19.75
CA ILE A 115 5.31 -37.66 -21.07
C ILE A 115 5.50 -38.75 -22.12
N ARG A 116 4.88 -38.56 -23.28
CA ARG A 116 5.11 -39.39 -24.47
C ARG A 116 5.04 -38.57 -25.75
N GLN A 117 5.63 -39.11 -26.82
CA GLN A 117 5.49 -38.54 -28.14
C GLN A 117 4.07 -38.78 -28.67
N LEU A 118 3.48 -37.76 -29.28
CA LEU A 118 2.21 -37.89 -29.99
C LEU A 118 2.44 -38.58 -31.33
N MET A 119 1.88 -39.78 -31.50
CA MET A 119 2.04 -40.59 -32.70
C MET A 119 0.76 -40.48 -33.56
N GLY A 120 0.64 -39.42 -34.36
CA GLY A 120 -0.52 -39.18 -35.23
C GLY A 120 -0.95 -37.72 -35.25
N SER A 121 -2.18 -37.46 -35.71
CA SER A 121 -2.77 -36.11 -35.67
C SER A 121 -3.34 -35.82 -34.29
N THR A 122 -3.34 -34.55 -33.88
CA THR A 122 -3.98 -34.11 -32.64
C THR A 122 -5.44 -34.52 -32.58
N LYS A 123 -6.17 -34.38 -33.69
CA LYS A 123 -7.60 -34.75 -33.79
C LYS A 123 -7.90 -36.20 -33.42
N ALA A 124 -6.97 -37.12 -33.64
CA ALA A 124 -7.16 -38.54 -33.34
C ALA A 124 -7.04 -38.86 -31.84
N GLU A 125 -6.25 -38.08 -31.10
CA GLU A 125 -6.03 -38.26 -29.66
C GLU A 125 -6.75 -37.23 -28.77
N ALA A 126 -7.20 -36.13 -29.37
CA ALA A 126 -8.08 -35.15 -28.76
C ALA A 126 -9.39 -35.80 -28.35
N SER A 127 -10.11 -35.13 -27.46
CA SER A 127 -11.39 -35.60 -26.89
C SER A 127 -12.48 -35.85 -27.94
N GLY A 128 -12.24 -35.51 -29.21
CA GLY A 128 -13.22 -35.59 -30.31
C GLY A 128 -14.29 -34.52 -30.23
N VAL A 129 -14.07 -33.49 -29.41
CA VAL A 129 -15.04 -32.43 -29.16
C VAL A 129 -14.74 -31.26 -30.09
N GLU A 130 -15.54 -31.13 -31.13
CA GLU A 130 -15.60 -29.88 -31.90
C GLU A 130 -16.41 -28.86 -31.10
N ASN A 131 -15.71 -28.09 -30.26
CA ASN A 131 -16.35 -27.04 -29.49
C ASN A 131 -16.43 -25.76 -30.34
N HIS A 132 -17.51 -25.64 -31.12
CA HIS A 132 -17.85 -24.42 -31.82
C HIS A 132 -18.55 -23.46 -30.86
N ILE A 133 -17.76 -22.75 -30.06
CA ILE A 133 -18.27 -21.56 -29.36
C ILE A 133 -18.40 -20.47 -30.42
N GLU A 134 -19.63 -20.17 -30.83
CA GLU A 134 -19.91 -18.99 -31.65
C GLU A 134 -19.64 -17.74 -30.81
N ILE A 135 -18.53 -17.07 -31.08
CA ILE A 135 -18.18 -15.82 -30.40
C ILE A 135 -19.19 -14.77 -30.82
N ASN A 136 -20.08 -14.42 -29.90
CA ASN A 136 -21.05 -13.36 -30.12
C ASN A 136 -20.39 -11.99 -29.87
N GLU A 137 -19.98 -11.32 -30.94
CA GLU A 137 -19.33 -10.00 -30.88
C GLU A 137 -20.22 -8.89 -30.26
N SER A 138 -21.52 -9.14 -30.07
CA SER A 138 -22.43 -8.19 -29.39
C SER A 138 -22.40 -8.26 -27.87
N GLN A 139 -21.84 -9.33 -27.29
CA GLN A 139 -21.69 -9.47 -25.84
C GLN A 139 -20.46 -8.69 -25.35
N PRO A 140 -20.51 -8.11 -24.14
CA PRO A 140 -19.34 -7.46 -23.56
C PRO A 140 -18.24 -8.49 -23.30
N TYR A 141 -17.00 -8.12 -23.59
CA TYR A 141 -15.81 -8.92 -23.34
C TYR A 141 -14.80 -8.11 -22.52
N LEU A 142 -13.86 -8.81 -21.88
CA LEU A 142 -12.73 -8.21 -21.18
C LEU A 142 -11.61 -7.93 -22.19
N ASN A 143 -11.24 -6.66 -22.38
CA ASN A 143 -10.00 -6.34 -23.08
C ASN A 143 -8.78 -6.66 -22.19
N LYS A 144 -7.58 -6.58 -22.77
CA LYS A 144 -6.30 -6.82 -22.07
C LYS A 144 -6.22 -6.12 -20.71
N THR A 145 -6.51 -4.82 -20.67
CA THR A 145 -6.40 -4.02 -19.45
C THR A 145 -7.38 -4.50 -18.38
N ASP A 146 -8.62 -4.77 -18.76
CA ASP A 146 -9.66 -5.23 -17.84
C ASP A 146 -9.37 -6.64 -17.32
N PHE A 147 -8.90 -7.54 -18.18
CA PHE A 147 -8.49 -8.89 -17.80
C PHE A 147 -7.37 -8.85 -16.76
N TYR A 148 -6.25 -8.16 -17.05
CA TYR A 148 -5.12 -8.14 -16.12
C TYR A 148 -5.38 -7.30 -14.86
N LYS A 149 -6.33 -6.35 -14.91
CA LYS A 149 -6.83 -5.68 -13.71
C LYS A 149 -7.59 -6.65 -12.81
N GLU A 150 -8.45 -7.50 -13.38
CA GLU A 150 -9.13 -8.55 -12.61
C GLU A 150 -8.13 -9.55 -12.01
N MET A 151 -7.14 -9.99 -12.80
CA MET A 151 -6.07 -10.86 -12.30
C MET A 151 -5.28 -10.19 -11.16
N HIS A 152 -4.95 -8.90 -11.29
CA HIS A 152 -4.27 -8.13 -10.25
C HIS A 152 -5.08 -8.04 -8.95
N LEU A 153 -6.40 -7.83 -9.04
CA LEU A 153 -7.28 -7.81 -7.86
C LEU A 153 -7.35 -9.17 -7.15
N ARG A 154 -7.14 -10.28 -7.87
CA ARG A 154 -7.04 -11.64 -7.31
C ARG A 154 -5.65 -11.95 -6.75
N GLY A 155 -4.66 -11.06 -6.89
CA GLY A 155 -3.28 -11.26 -6.41
C GLY A 155 -2.28 -11.72 -7.48
N TYR A 156 -2.68 -11.83 -8.76
CA TYR A 156 -1.76 -12.13 -9.86
C TYR A 156 -1.14 -10.85 -10.40
N ASN A 157 0.16 -10.67 -10.18
CA ASN A 157 0.91 -9.51 -10.64
C ASN A 157 1.64 -9.79 -11.96
N TYR A 158 0.94 -10.36 -12.94
CA TYR A 158 1.52 -10.67 -14.25
C TYR A 158 2.04 -9.41 -14.96
N SER A 159 3.20 -9.54 -15.60
CA SER A 159 3.79 -8.48 -16.43
C SER A 159 4.61 -9.06 -17.60
N GLY A 160 5.01 -8.20 -18.53
CA GLY A 160 5.80 -8.59 -19.70
C GLY A 160 5.12 -9.67 -20.55
N ASN A 161 5.86 -10.73 -20.87
CA ASN A 161 5.39 -11.82 -21.73
C ASN A 161 4.23 -12.61 -21.11
N PHE A 162 4.06 -12.60 -19.79
CA PHE A 162 2.93 -13.25 -19.12
C PHE A 162 1.62 -12.48 -19.26
N GLN A 163 1.62 -11.34 -19.96
CA GLN A 163 0.41 -10.62 -20.35
C GLN A 163 -0.04 -10.89 -21.80
N GLY A 164 -0.14 -12.18 -22.17
CA GLY A 164 -0.45 -12.63 -23.54
C GLY A 164 -1.91 -12.49 -23.99
N ILE A 165 -2.89 -12.60 -23.07
CA ILE A 165 -4.33 -12.40 -23.36
C ILE A 165 -4.61 -10.97 -23.85
N GLN A 166 -5.31 -10.86 -24.97
CA GLN A 166 -5.75 -9.58 -25.56
C GLN A 166 -7.23 -9.31 -25.32
N GLU A 167 -8.04 -10.35 -25.43
CA GLU A 167 -9.49 -10.31 -25.25
C GLU A 167 -9.91 -11.62 -24.57
N ALA A 168 -10.87 -11.57 -23.66
CA ALA A 168 -11.43 -12.76 -23.05
C ALA A 168 -12.92 -12.57 -22.78
N ASP A 169 -13.65 -13.66 -22.83
CA ASP A 169 -15.04 -13.71 -22.38
C ASP A 169 -15.14 -13.43 -20.87
N ILE A 170 -16.26 -12.86 -20.43
CA ILE A 170 -16.50 -12.55 -19.01
C ILE A 170 -16.64 -13.84 -18.19
N GLU A 171 -17.21 -14.88 -18.76
CA GLU A 171 -17.36 -16.20 -18.13
C GLU A 171 -16.11 -17.07 -18.35
N GLY A 172 -15.11 -16.58 -19.10
CA GLY A 172 -13.87 -17.31 -19.39
C GLY A 172 -14.05 -18.47 -20.38
N GLU A 173 -15.11 -18.45 -21.20
CA GLU A 173 -15.38 -19.49 -22.20
C GLU A 173 -14.47 -19.40 -23.43
N TRP A 174 -13.92 -18.23 -23.73
CA TRP A 174 -12.93 -18.07 -24.79
C TRP A 174 -11.96 -16.94 -24.46
N ALA A 175 -10.77 -16.99 -25.06
CA ALA A 175 -9.86 -15.86 -25.06
C ALA A 175 -9.02 -15.81 -26.33
N LYS A 176 -8.67 -14.59 -26.75
CA LYS A 176 -7.69 -14.32 -27.80
C LYS A 176 -6.33 -14.06 -27.15
N VAL A 177 -5.35 -14.90 -27.48
CA VAL A 177 -4.01 -14.89 -26.90
C VAL A 177 -2.99 -14.59 -28.00
N ASN A 178 -2.10 -13.63 -27.78
CA ASN A 178 -1.01 -13.37 -28.71
C ASN A 178 0.19 -14.28 -28.41
N TRP A 179 0.86 -14.73 -29.47
CA TRP A 179 2.15 -15.37 -29.34
C TRP A 179 3.22 -14.34 -28.96
N THR A 180 3.93 -14.60 -27.85
CA THR A 180 4.94 -13.71 -27.26
C THR A 180 6.37 -14.10 -27.62
N GLY A 181 6.56 -15.12 -28.46
CA GLY A 181 7.89 -15.65 -28.79
C GLY A 181 8.43 -16.70 -27.82
N ASP A 182 7.69 -17.03 -26.77
CA ASP A 182 8.11 -17.96 -25.72
C ASP A 182 6.97 -18.93 -25.35
N TRP A 183 7.26 -20.23 -25.37
CA TRP A 183 6.28 -21.28 -25.11
C TRP A 183 5.78 -21.27 -23.67
N VAL A 184 6.63 -20.89 -22.70
CA VAL A 184 6.27 -20.91 -21.28
C VAL A 184 5.18 -19.89 -21.00
N SER A 185 5.40 -18.63 -21.37
CA SER A 185 4.46 -17.52 -21.18
C SER A 185 3.23 -17.64 -22.06
N PHE A 186 3.37 -18.18 -23.27
CA PHE A 186 2.23 -18.43 -24.16
C PHE A 186 1.26 -19.48 -23.60
N ILE A 187 1.78 -20.64 -23.18
CA ILE A 187 0.96 -21.69 -22.57
C ILE A 187 0.38 -21.19 -21.24
N ASP A 188 1.16 -20.44 -20.45
CA ASP A 188 0.67 -19.87 -19.19
C ASP A 188 -0.51 -18.91 -19.41
N SER A 189 -0.41 -18.04 -20.42
CA SER A 189 -1.51 -17.16 -20.81
C SER A 189 -2.79 -17.92 -21.15
N ILE A 190 -2.69 -19.14 -21.69
CA ILE A 190 -3.85 -20.01 -21.93
C ILE A 190 -4.36 -20.61 -20.61
N LEU A 191 -3.47 -21.02 -19.70
CA LEU A 191 -3.86 -21.49 -18.37
C LEU A 191 -4.61 -20.41 -17.58
N GLN A 192 -4.22 -19.14 -17.74
CA GLN A 192 -4.85 -18.00 -17.07
C GLN A 192 -6.36 -17.87 -17.37
N ILE A 193 -6.83 -18.32 -18.53
CA ILE A 193 -8.26 -18.33 -18.88
C ILE A 193 -9.05 -19.18 -17.87
N ASN A 194 -8.49 -20.33 -17.47
CA ASN A 194 -9.12 -21.25 -16.54
C ASN A 194 -9.25 -20.65 -15.13
N ILE A 195 -8.47 -19.61 -14.81
CA ILE A 195 -8.56 -18.92 -13.51
C ILE A 195 -9.85 -18.10 -13.42
N LEU A 196 -10.34 -17.53 -14.54
CA LEU A 196 -11.58 -16.75 -14.55
C LEU A 196 -12.81 -17.57 -14.14
N GLN A 197 -12.78 -18.89 -14.37
CA GLN A 197 -13.84 -19.82 -13.97
C GLN A 197 -14.10 -19.82 -12.45
N ASN A 198 -13.12 -19.40 -11.63
CA ASN A 198 -13.30 -19.28 -10.20
C ASN A 198 -14.06 -18.00 -9.82
N VAL A 199 -15.27 -18.19 -9.29
CA VAL A 199 -16.17 -17.12 -8.83
C VAL A 199 -15.68 -16.45 -7.52
N ASN A 200 -14.88 -17.14 -6.71
CA ASN A 200 -14.45 -16.65 -5.40
C ASN A 200 -13.40 -15.53 -5.46
N ARG A 201 -12.86 -15.23 -6.66
CA ARG A 201 -11.84 -14.19 -6.88
C ARG A 201 -10.65 -14.29 -5.92
N THR A 202 -10.29 -15.53 -5.57
CA THR A 202 -9.11 -15.84 -4.75
C THR A 202 -7.89 -16.09 -5.63
N LEU A 203 -6.71 -15.93 -5.05
CA LEU A 203 -5.47 -16.34 -5.66
C LEU A 203 -5.36 -17.87 -5.67
N LEU A 204 -5.16 -18.42 -6.86
CA LEU A 204 -5.08 -19.86 -7.11
C LEU A 204 -3.75 -20.24 -7.79
N ALA A 205 -3.22 -21.41 -7.42
CA ALA A 205 -2.08 -22.04 -8.09
C ALA A 205 -2.48 -23.39 -8.69
N PRO A 206 -1.99 -23.75 -9.89
CA PRO A 206 -2.20 -25.08 -10.48
C PRO A 206 -1.64 -26.19 -9.58
N THR A 207 -2.38 -27.29 -9.45
CA THR A 207 -1.97 -28.46 -8.64
C THR A 207 -1.94 -29.75 -9.43
N ARG A 208 -2.88 -29.93 -10.37
CA ARG A 208 -2.97 -31.13 -11.20
C ARG A 208 -3.40 -30.79 -12.61
N LEU A 209 -2.88 -31.54 -13.56
CA LEU A 209 -3.25 -31.48 -14.97
C LEU A 209 -3.43 -32.91 -15.45
N LYS A 210 -4.63 -33.22 -15.98
CA LYS A 210 -4.95 -34.59 -16.39
C LYS A 210 -4.29 -34.94 -17.72
N LYS A 211 -4.45 -34.08 -18.73
CA LYS A 211 -3.89 -34.28 -20.06
C LYS A 211 -3.54 -32.93 -20.69
N LEU A 212 -2.40 -32.85 -21.36
CA LEU A 212 -2.02 -31.71 -22.20
C LEU A 212 -1.39 -32.23 -23.50
N ILE A 213 -1.99 -31.90 -24.63
CA ILE A 213 -1.50 -32.20 -25.97
C ILE A 213 -0.87 -30.93 -26.54
N LEU A 214 0.37 -31.04 -27.04
CA LEU A 214 1.07 -29.96 -27.72
C LEU A 214 1.60 -30.47 -29.06
N ALA A 215 1.12 -29.90 -30.16
CA ALA A 215 1.62 -30.16 -31.51
C ALA A 215 2.16 -28.86 -32.15
N PRO A 216 3.46 -28.56 -31.99
CA PRO A 216 4.04 -27.26 -32.34
C PRO A 216 3.82 -26.86 -33.79
N SER A 217 3.95 -27.81 -34.72
CA SER A 217 3.78 -27.53 -36.15
C SER A 217 2.35 -27.07 -36.47
N GLU A 218 1.34 -27.71 -35.87
CA GLU A 218 -0.06 -27.31 -36.03
C GLU A 218 -0.33 -25.94 -35.40
N ILE A 219 0.20 -25.70 -34.19
CA ILE A 219 0.07 -24.42 -33.48
C ILE A 219 0.70 -23.29 -34.30
N LYS A 220 1.91 -23.48 -34.84
CA LYS A 220 2.60 -22.48 -35.67
C LYS A 220 1.86 -22.19 -36.96
N THR A 221 1.40 -23.22 -37.67
CA THR A 221 0.58 -23.03 -38.88
C THR A 221 -0.69 -22.22 -38.57
N HIS A 222 -1.34 -22.49 -37.43
CA HIS A 222 -2.51 -21.74 -37.01
C HIS A 222 -2.18 -20.29 -36.62
N LEU A 223 -1.06 -20.05 -35.94
CA LEU A 223 -0.57 -18.70 -35.64
C LEU A 223 -0.29 -17.88 -36.91
N GLU A 224 0.38 -18.48 -37.90
CA GLU A 224 0.68 -17.83 -39.18
C GLU A 224 -0.61 -17.45 -39.94
N GLN A 225 -1.64 -18.29 -39.87
CA GLN A 225 -2.94 -18.03 -40.49
C GLN A 225 -3.73 -16.91 -39.80
N HIS A 226 -3.45 -16.62 -38.53
CA HIS A 226 -4.22 -15.71 -37.69
C HIS A 226 -3.40 -14.54 -37.11
N ASN A 227 -2.36 -14.09 -37.83
CA ASN A 227 -1.53 -12.94 -37.45
C ASN A 227 -0.92 -13.07 -36.04
N ASN A 228 -0.32 -14.22 -35.72
CA ASN A 228 0.29 -14.54 -34.42
C ASN A 228 -0.68 -14.46 -33.24
N ARG A 229 -1.97 -14.69 -33.48
CA ARG A 229 -3.01 -14.70 -32.46
C ARG A 229 -3.80 -16.00 -32.53
N ILE A 230 -4.09 -16.56 -31.36
CA ILE A 230 -4.90 -17.76 -31.21
C ILE A 230 -6.19 -17.42 -30.48
N THR A 231 -7.28 -18.06 -30.89
CA THR A 231 -8.53 -18.08 -30.13
C THR A 231 -8.62 -19.42 -29.40
N ALA A 232 -8.40 -19.40 -28.10
CA ALA A 232 -8.59 -20.59 -27.25
C ALA A 232 -10.04 -20.62 -26.75
N THR A 233 -10.69 -21.78 -26.83
CA THR A 233 -12.03 -22.00 -26.30
C THR A 233 -11.98 -22.96 -25.12
N PHE A 234 -12.74 -22.67 -24.07
CA PHE A 234 -12.87 -23.47 -22.86
C PHE A 234 -14.27 -24.10 -22.83
N TRP A 235 -14.30 -25.42 -22.74
CA TRP A 235 -15.52 -26.18 -22.57
C TRP A 235 -15.74 -26.54 -21.11
N LYS A 236 -16.70 -25.86 -20.48
CA LYS A 236 -17.02 -26.04 -19.06
C LYS A 236 -17.39 -27.47 -18.67
N TYR A 237 -18.17 -28.17 -19.48
CA TYR A 237 -18.67 -29.52 -19.14
C TYR A 237 -17.57 -30.59 -19.11
N HIS A 238 -16.52 -30.41 -19.92
CA HIS A 238 -15.39 -31.34 -19.98
C HIS A 238 -14.12 -30.79 -19.31
N GLU A 239 -14.18 -29.56 -18.79
CA GLU A 239 -13.04 -28.82 -18.25
C GLU A 239 -11.86 -28.81 -19.21
N THR A 240 -12.13 -28.55 -20.49
CA THR A 240 -11.14 -28.65 -21.58
C THR A 240 -10.92 -27.29 -22.25
N THR A 241 -9.68 -26.81 -22.31
CA THR A 241 -9.29 -25.69 -23.18
C THR A 241 -8.65 -26.23 -24.46
N SER A 242 -9.09 -25.78 -25.64
CA SER A 242 -8.58 -26.30 -26.91
C SER A 242 -8.50 -25.27 -28.01
N PHE A 243 -7.60 -25.50 -28.97
CA PHE A 243 -7.51 -24.86 -30.28
C PHE A 243 -6.66 -25.77 -31.21
N PRO A 244 -6.55 -25.53 -32.52
CA PRO A 244 -5.77 -26.38 -33.41
C PRO A 244 -4.33 -26.60 -32.91
N GLY A 245 -3.94 -27.85 -32.71
CA GLY A 245 -2.62 -28.21 -32.18
C GLY A 245 -2.49 -28.26 -30.66
N PHE A 246 -3.54 -27.92 -29.89
CA PHE A 246 -3.49 -27.81 -28.44
C PHE A 246 -4.77 -28.33 -27.77
N GLU A 247 -4.61 -29.15 -26.74
CA GLU A 247 -5.72 -29.52 -25.86
C GLU A 247 -5.24 -29.67 -24.41
N LEU A 248 -5.88 -28.96 -23.49
CA LEU A 248 -5.66 -29.02 -22.05
C LEU A 248 -6.92 -29.56 -21.38
N GLN A 249 -6.82 -30.65 -20.63
CA GLN A 249 -7.94 -31.24 -19.90
C GLN A 249 -7.74 -31.19 -18.38
N CYS A 250 -8.82 -30.83 -17.67
CA CYS A 250 -8.98 -30.88 -16.22
C CYS A 250 -7.80 -30.27 -15.45
N LEU A 251 -7.59 -28.96 -15.60
CA LEU A 251 -6.63 -28.21 -14.81
C LEU A 251 -7.22 -27.90 -13.42
N SER A 252 -6.65 -28.50 -12.38
CA SER A 252 -7.06 -28.28 -11.00
C SER A 252 -6.23 -27.20 -10.33
N PHE A 253 -6.86 -26.44 -9.45
CA PHE A 253 -6.23 -25.36 -8.71
C PHE A 253 -6.39 -25.54 -7.19
N ALA A 254 -5.50 -24.93 -6.41
CA ALA A 254 -5.67 -24.75 -4.97
C ALA A 254 -5.44 -23.28 -4.60
N ASN A 255 -6.11 -22.80 -3.55
CA ASN A 255 -5.84 -21.47 -3.02
C ASN A 255 -4.37 -21.35 -2.60
N PHE A 256 -3.78 -20.23 -3.00
CA PHE A 256 -2.51 -19.77 -2.52
C PHE A 256 -2.77 -18.49 -1.71
N SER A 257 -2.19 -18.38 -0.53
CA SER A 257 -2.21 -17.14 0.24
C SER A 257 -0.81 -16.91 0.78
N SER A 258 -0.17 -15.85 0.30
CA SER A 258 0.97 -15.26 0.99
C SER A 258 0.43 -14.56 2.23
N LYS A 259 1.22 -14.58 3.32
CA LYS A 259 0.94 -13.80 4.55
C LYS A 259 1.16 -12.30 4.32
N PHE A 260 0.72 -11.75 3.19
CA PHE A 260 0.91 -10.34 2.88
C PHE A 260 0.01 -9.51 3.79
N ILE A 261 0.62 -8.82 4.75
CA ILE A 261 -0.08 -7.98 5.72
C ILE A 261 -0.09 -6.56 5.15
N LEU A 262 -1.20 -6.14 4.54
CA LEU A 262 -1.44 -4.72 4.31
C LEU A 262 -1.63 -4.05 5.68
N SER A 263 -0.98 -2.91 5.89
CA SER A 263 -1.23 -2.06 7.06
C SER A 263 -2.62 -1.44 6.93
N ASP A 264 -3.42 -1.51 7.98
CA ASP A 264 -4.75 -0.90 7.99
C ASP A 264 -4.64 0.63 7.77
N PRO A 265 -5.55 1.24 6.99
CA PRO A 265 -5.55 2.69 6.80
C PRO A 265 -5.79 3.40 8.13
N ILE A 266 -5.02 4.47 8.38
CA ILE A 266 -5.16 5.29 9.58
C ILE A 266 -6.34 6.25 9.36
N THR A 267 -7.25 6.31 10.33
CA THR A 267 -8.40 7.21 10.30
C THR A 267 -8.17 8.38 11.25
N THR A 268 -8.41 9.59 10.77
CA THR A 268 -8.34 10.83 11.55
C THR A 268 -9.70 11.52 11.62
N GLU A 269 -10.03 12.13 12.76
CA GLU A 269 -11.21 12.96 12.94
C GLU A 269 -10.84 14.45 12.91
N HIS A 270 -11.65 15.28 12.26
CA HIS A 270 -11.50 16.73 12.27
C HIS A 270 -12.27 17.33 13.45
N VAL A 271 -11.54 17.76 14.49
CA VAL A 271 -12.12 18.27 15.74
C VAL A 271 -11.78 19.76 15.89
N PHE A 272 -12.78 20.59 16.21
CA PHE A 272 -12.53 21.99 16.55
C PHE A 272 -11.94 22.11 17.96
N ILE A 273 -10.81 22.78 18.07
CA ILE A 273 -10.12 23.00 19.33
C ILE A 273 -9.92 24.51 19.54
N PRO A 274 -10.48 25.10 20.60
CA PRO A 274 -10.31 26.52 20.88
C PRO A 274 -8.86 26.82 21.31
N TYR A 275 -8.33 27.96 20.90
CA TYR A 275 -7.01 28.43 21.36
C TYR A 275 -7.00 28.79 22.85
N SER A 276 -8.13 29.30 23.34
CA SER A 276 -8.38 29.48 24.76
C SER A 276 -9.24 28.33 25.25
N VAL A 277 -8.61 27.29 25.77
CA VAL A 277 -9.29 26.07 26.22
C VAL A 277 -10.03 26.33 27.54
N PRO A 278 -11.38 26.18 27.59
CA PRO A 278 -12.15 26.32 28.82
C PRO A 278 -11.70 25.31 29.88
N GLU A 279 -11.91 25.62 31.17
CA GLU A 279 -11.59 24.70 32.27
C GLU A 279 -12.32 23.36 32.18
N SER A 280 -13.53 23.34 31.60
CA SER A 280 -14.33 22.13 31.40
C SER A 280 -13.89 21.25 30.23
N PHE A 281 -12.97 21.73 29.38
CA PHE A 281 -12.54 20.99 28.20
C PHE A 281 -11.40 20.04 28.55
N THR A 282 -11.67 18.74 28.44
CA THR A 282 -10.69 17.68 28.69
C THR A 282 -10.15 17.14 27.37
N ILE A 283 -8.82 17.07 27.25
CA ILE A 283 -8.14 16.48 26.10
C ILE A 283 -7.07 15.50 26.60
N SER A 284 -6.83 14.41 25.86
CA SER A 284 -5.73 13.50 26.20
C SER A 284 -4.38 14.14 25.87
N GLU A 285 -3.31 13.64 26.50
CA GLU A 285 -1.95 14.10 26.20
C GLU A 285 -1.59 13.91 24.72
N SER A 286 -1.94 12.75 24.14
CA SER A 286 -1.64 12.46 22.73
C SER A 286 -2.36 13.43 21.79
N MET A 287 -3.65 13.70 22.03
CA MET A 287 -4.43 14.65 21.23
C MET A 287 -3.88 16.07 21.34
N ALA A 288 -3.44 16.48 22.53
CA ALA A 288 -2.82 17.80 22.75
C ALA A 288 -1.46 17.94 22.05
N LEU A 289 -0.65 16.88 22.02
CA LEU A 289 0.60 16.86 21.26
C LEU A 289 0.36 16.88 19.76
N GLU A 290 -0.56 16.06 19.23
CA GLU A 290 -0.97 16.07 17.81
C GLU A 290 -1.42 17.46 17.39
N SER A 291 -2.30 18.04 18.19
CA SER A 291 -2.82 19.40 18.09
C SER A 291 -1.74 20.48 18.01
N ALA A 292 -0.84 20.52 18.99
CA ALA A 292 0.21 21.52 19.05
C ALA A 292 1.20 21.37 17.89
N THR A 293 1.52 20.13 17.53
CA THR A 293 2.42 19.81 16.42
C THR A 293 1.81 20.22 15.10
N GLN A 294 0.51 19.97 14.89
CA GLN A 294 -0.19 20.39 13.68
C GLN A 294 -0.12 21.90 13.49
N ILE A 295 -0.40 22.68 14.55
CA ILE A 295 -0.30 24.14 14.49
C ILE A 295 1.12 24.54 14.08
N ALA A 296 2.15 23.95 14.69
CA ALA A 296 3.53 24.29 14.36
C ALA A 296 3.88 23.95 12.89
N VAL A 297 3.47 22.78 12.41
CA VAL A 297 3.66 22.31 11.02
C VAL A 297 2.98 23.22 10.02
N ASP A 298 1.67 23.47 10.20
CA ASP A 298 0.88 24.29 9.28
C ASP A 298 1.44 25.72 9.16
N ASN A 299 2.09 26.23 10.21
CA ASN A 299 2.67 27.57 10.26
C ASN A 299 4.14 27.67 9.84
N SER A 300 4.84 26.56 9.57
CA SER A 300 6.28 26.59 9.31
C SER A 300 6.67 26.64 7.83
N VAL A 301 5.78 26.30 6.89
CA VAL A 301 5.98 26.43 5.42
C VAL A 301 7.41 26.11 4.96
N VAL A 302 7.90 24.92 5.28
CA VAL A 302 9.26 24.46 4.95
C VAL A 302 9.24 23.08 4.32
N ASP A 303 10.22 22.83 3.44
CA ASP A 303 10.45 21.51 2.84
C ASP A 303 10.90 20.49 3.88
N ARG A 304 11.62 20.95 4.92
CA ARG A 304 12.16 20.11 5.98
C ARG A 304 11.84 20.69 7.35
N PHE A 305 11.02 19.96 8.11
CA PHE A 305 10.63 20.36 9.45
C PHE A 305 11.67 19.88 10.48
N THR A 306 11.99 20.70 11.47
CA THR A 306 13.03 20.37 12.48
C THR A 306 12.45 20.47 13.87
N PHE A 307 12.60 19.38 14.63
CA PHE A 307 12.19 19.31 16.04
C PHE A 307 13.39 19.01 16.93
N THR A 308 13.44 19.69 18.07
CA THR A 308 14.49 19.53 19.07
C THR A 308 13.88 19.25 20.44
N GLU A 309 14.38 18.25 21.14
CA GLU A 309 14.02 17.92 22.53
C GLU A 309 15.26 18.05 23.42
N THR A 310 15.07 18.67 24.58
CA THR A 310 16.05 18.65 25.66
C THR A 310 15.83 17.42 26.55
N LEU A 311 16.85 16.58 26.68
CA LEU A 311 16.80 15.42 27.56
C LEU A 311 16.92 15.89 29.02
N SER A 312 15.80 15.90 29.74
CA SER A 312 15.75 16.30 31.14
C SER A 312 15.91 15.13 32.12
N ASN A 313 15.62 13.88 31.72
CA ASN A 313 15.96 12.63 32.43
C ASN A 313 15.55 11.38 31.61
N ILE A 314 16.01 10.19 32.02
CA ILE A 314 15.81 8.86 31.40
C ILE A 314 14.31 8.45 31.40
N GLY A 315 13.49 9.12 30.60
CA GLY A 315 12.08 8.81 30.35
C GLY A 315 11.80 8.65 28.85
N ASN A 316 10.59 8.20 28.51
CA ASN A 316 10.14 8.04 27.13
C ASN A 316 10.30 9.36 26.35
N SER A 317 11.18 9.35 25.36
CA SER A 317 11.45 10.43 24.39
C SER A 317 10.15 10.93 23.78
N ILE A 318 9.82 12.22 23.95
CA ILE A 318 8.64 12.80 23.30
C ILE A 318 8.88 12.93 21.80
N ILE A 319 10.14 13.06 21.36
CA ILE A 319 10.50 13.01 19.94
C ILE A 319 9.98 11.73 19.27
N ASP A 320 9.97 10.60 19.96
CA ASP A 320 9.54 9.35 19.35
C ASP A 320 8.02 9.44 19.05
N GLN A 321 7.25 10.01 19.98
CA GLN A 321 5.81 10.27 19.79
C GLN A 321 5.56 11.33 18.70
N LEU A 322 6.31 12.44 18.71
CA LEU A 322 6.20 13.49 17.72
C LEU A 322 6.60 13.01 16.31
N SER A 323 7.61 12.14 16.21
CA SER A 323 8.05 11.57 14.94
C SER A 323 6.99 10.64 14.34
N ILE A 324 6.35 9.81 15.18
CA ILE A 324 5.19 9.00 14.81
C ILE A 324 4.05 9.91 14.33
N ILE A 325 3.71 10.95 15.08
CA ILE A 325 2.65 11.91 14.72
C ILE A 325 2.96 12.56 13.36
N CYS A 326 4.18 13.04 13.13
CA CYS A 326 4.55 13.67 11.86
C CYS A 326 4.52 12.71 10.67
N SER A 327 5.04 11.49 10.84
CA SER A 327 5.05 10.49 9.77
C SER A 327 3.66 9.95 9.45
N PHE A 328 2.85 9.64 10.47
CA PHE A 328 1.58 8.94 10.29
C PHE A 328 0.38 9.88 10.18
N SER A 329 0.34 10.99 10.93
CA SER A 329 -0.81 11.91 10.94
C SER A 329 -0.67 13.04 9.92
N PHE A 330 0.57 13.43 9.55
CA PHE A 330 0.83 14.56 8.64
C PHE A 330 1.60 14.19 7.37
N SER A 331 1.98 12.91 7.19
CA SER A 331 2.73 12.40 6.04
C SER A 331 4.04 13.15 5.76
N ILE A 332 4.70 13.66 6.80
CA ILE A 332 5.99 14.34 6.70
C ILE A 332 7.08 13.27 6.80
N THR A 333 7.84 13.10 5.73
CA THR A 333 8.91 12.09 5.64
C THR A 333 10.30 12.67 5.83
N ASP A 334 10.49 13.98 5.58
CA ASP A 334 11.78 14.66 5.78
C ASP A 334 11.73 15.59 6.99
N PHE A 335 12.24 15.09 8.11
CA PHE A 335 12.42 15.87 9.32
C PHE A 335 13.75 15.60 10.02
N THR A 336 14.22 16.57 10.80
CA THR A 336 15.39 16.37 11.68
C THR A 336 14.94 16.31 13.13
N THR A 337 15.29 15.22 13.80
CA THR A 337 15.20 15.10 15.26
C THR A 337 16.56 15.42 15.88
N VAL A 338 16.56 16.36 16.83
CA VAL A 338 17.75 16.73 17.60
C VAL A 338 17.51 16.50 19.09
N LYS A 339 18.35 15.68 19.72
CA LYS A 339 18.32 15.49 21.18
C LYS A 339 19.50 16.21 21.83
N LEU A 340 19.21 17.10 22.77
CA LEU A 340 20.23 17.85 23.52
C LEU A 340 20.49 17.18 24.86
N SER A 341 21.75 16.86 25.15
CA SER A 341 22.18 16.28 26.43
C SER A 341 22.98 17.27 27.26
N ASN A 342 22.63 17.40 28.55
CA ASN A 342 23.34 18.26 29.52
C ASN A 342 24.57 17.59 30.13
N SER A 343 24.72 16.28 29.98
CA SER A 343 25.91 15.54 30.40
C SER A 343 27.03 15.84 29.41
N GLY A 344 28.20 16.29 29.87
CA GLY A 344 29.43 16.47 29.07
C GLY A 344 30.01 15.16 28.51
N ILE A 345 29.18 14.16 28.26
CA ILE A 345 29.50 12.93 27.57
C ILE A 345 29.46 13.28 26.09
N ASP A 346 30.62 13.21 25.46
CA ASP A 346 30.80 13.33 24.02
C ASP A 346 30.14 12.12 23.35
N VAL A 347 28.80 12.16 23.19
CA VAL A 347 28.06 11.16 22.42
C VAL A 347 28.27 11.49 20.95
N GLY A 348 29.48 11.23 20.45
CA GLY A 348 29.89 11.62 19.12
C GLY A 348 28.87 11.17 18.07
N ASN A 349 28.16 12.11 17.43
CA ASN A 349 27.24 11.94 16.30
C ASN A 349 26.63 10.53 16.10
N VAL A 350 26.08 9.91 17.16
CA VAL A 350 25.49 8.58 17.04
C VAL A 350 24.13 8.75 16.37
N LYS A 351 24.00 8.31 15.11
CA LYS A 351 22.72 8.15 14.42
C LYS A 351 22.00 6.92 14.96
N GLU A 352 21.43 6.99 16.15
CA GLU A 352 20.42 6.01 16.55
C GLU A 352 19.12 6.36 15.81
N ASN A 353 18.64 5.46 14.95
CA ASN A 353 17.38 5.60 14.20
C ASN A 353 17.20 6.95 13.47
N GLY A 354 18.26 7.47 12.84
CA GLY A 354 18.21 8.73 12.08
C GLY A 354 18.16 10.02 12.91
N THR A 355 18.17 9.92 14.24
CA THR A 355 18.19 11.06 15.17
C THR A 355 19.60 11.58 15.40
N LYS A 356 19.81 12.91 15.37
CA LYS A 356 21.10 13.53 15.68
C LYS A 356 21.14 13.91 17.17
N VAL A 357 22.06 13.33 17.93
CA VAL A 357 22.32 13.76 19.32
C VAL A 357 23.44 14.79 19.30
N ILE A 358 23.24 15.94 19.95
CA ILE A 358 24.21 17.05 19.97
C ILE A 358 24.45 17.48 21.43
N SER A 359 25.72 17.73 21.78
CA SER A 359 26.09 18.31 23.07
C SER A 359 25.72 19.80 23.12
N VAL A 360 25.11 20.25 24.22
CA VAL A 360 24.68 21.65 24.40
C VAL A 360 25.84 22.65 24.21
N ASN A 361 27.08 22.23 24.45
CA ASN A 361 28.27 23.07 24.34
C ASN A 361 28.78 23.27 22.89
N GLU A 362 28.27 22.52 21.91
CA GLU A 362 28.70 22.60 20.49
C GLU A 362 27.75 23.41 19.60
N LEU A 363 26.69 23.99 20.16
CA LEU A 363 25.69 24.74 19.42
C LEU A 363 26.27 26.07 18.89
N LYS A 364 26.78 26.05 17.65
CA LYS A 364 26.94 27.28 16.85
C LYS A 364 25.54 27.79 16.51
N PHE A 365 25.14 28.87 17.21
CA PHE A 365 23.89 29.62 17.10
C PHE A 365 23.45 29.87 15.64
N ILE A 366 22.59 29.00 15.10
CA ILE A 366 21.70 29.37 14.00
C ILE A 366 20.31 28.89 14.43
N PRO A 367 19.35 29.80 14.66
CA PRO A 367 18.00 29.41 15.07
C PRO A 367 17.28 28.81 13.85
N THR A 368 17.44 27.50 13.65
CA THR A 368 16.88 26.74 12.52
C THR A 368 15.75 25.78 12.93
N ASN A 369 15.37 25.77 14.21
CA ASN A 369 14.37 24.83 14.71
C ASN A 369 12.96 25.43 14.63
N HIS A 370 12.06 24.64 14.05
CA HIS A 370 10.66 25.01 13.86
C HIS A 370 9.81 24.70 15.11
N LEU A 371 10.13 23.60 15.79
CA LEU A 371 9.50 23.21 17.05
C LEU A 371 10.57 22.78 18.05
N VAL A 372 10.56 23.37 19.25
CA VAL A 372 11.47 22.99 20.32
C VAL A 372 10.64 22.56 21.53
N PHE A 373 10.93 21.39 22.11
CA PHE A 373 10.23 20.86 23.26
C PHE A 373 11.07 20.92 24.53
N THR A 374 10.46 21.33 25.65
CA THR A 374 11.01 21.19 26.99
C THR A 374 9.96 20.96 28.06
N ASP A 375 10.36 20.29 29.12
CA ASP A 375 9.56 20.08 30.33
C ASP A 375 10.15 20.82 31.54
N THR A 376 11.25 21.54 31.36
CA THR A 376 12.04 22.12 32.45
C THR A 376 12.10 23.64 32.31
N GLU A 377 11.48 24.35 33.26
CA GLU A 377 11.38 25.82 33.25
C GLU A 377 12.77 26.51 33.23
N SER A 378 13.76 25.94 33.92
CA SER A 378 15.12 26.49 33.97
C SER A 378 15.85 26.45 32.62
N GLN A 379 15.35 25.71 31.63
CA GLN A 379 15.95 25.58 30.30
C GLN A 379 15.31 26.54 29.27
N LEU A 380 14.15 27.15 29.57
CA LEU A 380 13.41 28.00 28.63
C LEU A 380 14.28 29.12 28.02
N THR A 381 15.07 29.81 28.84
CA THR A 381 15.96 30.90 28.38
C THR A 381 17.08 30.39 27.46
N SER A 382 17.64 29.21 27.73
CA SER A 382 18.65 28.60 26.88
C SER A 382 18.06 28.13 25.53
N MET A 383 16.77 27.81 25.53
CA MET A 383 16.09 27.25 24.36
C MET A 383 15.54 28.30 23.42
N ASP A 384 15.32 29.53 23.89
CA ASP A 384 14.99 30.67 23.03
C ASP A 384 15.99 30.84 21.87
N ALA A 385 17.28 30.63 22.15
CA ALA A 385 18.35 30.71 21.16
C ALA A 385 18.22 29.71 20.00
N LEU A 386 17.46 28.62 20.17
CA LEU A 386 17.27 27.56 19.19
C LEU A 386 16.04 27.78 18.30
N VAL A 387 15.06 28.51 18.80
CA VAL A 387 13.78 28.74 18.11
C VAL A 387 13.96 29.83 17.06
N ALA A 388 13.67 29.50 15.80
CA ALA A 388 13.62 30.47 14.69
C ALA A 388 12.57 31.57 14.95
N PRO A 389 12.76 32.82 14.47
CA PRO A 389 11.68 33.81 14.47
C PRO A 389 10.43 33.24 13.79
N GLY A 390 9.28 33.28 14.47
CA GLY A 390 8.04 32.66 13.99
C GLY A 390 7.91 31.16 14.27
N GLY A 391 8.97 30.50 14.78
CA GLY A 391 8.96 29.12 15.25
C GLY A 391 8.31 28.96 16.62
N PHE A 392 8.23 27.71 17.08
CA PHE A 392 7.41 27.30 18.22
C PHE A 392 8.23 26.68 19.35
N LEU A 393 7.80 26.96 20.58
CA LEU A 393 8.27 26.33 21.81
C LEU A 393 7.09 25.58 22.45
N LEU A 394 7.25 24.28 22.62
CA LEU A 394 6.28 23.39 23.26
C LEU A 394 6.77 23.09 24.67
N PHE A 395 6.02 23.54 25.67
CA PHE A 395 6.34 23.35 27.08
C PHE A 395 5.35 22.39 27.74
N LYS A 396 5.85 21.43 28.52
CA LYS A 396 5.02 20.54 29.35
C LYS A 396 5.39 20.70 30.82
N GLY A 397 4.49 21.19 31.66
CA GLY A 397 4.79 21.39 33.10
C GLY A 397 3.58 21.70 33.97
N ALA A 398 3.80 21.90 35.26
CA ALA A 398 2.73 22.07 36.26
C ALA A 398 2.17 23.50 36.37
N ARG A 399 2.68 24.46 35.57
CA ARG A 399 2.25 25.87 35.58
C ARG A 399 1.47 26.21 34.31
N GLY A 400 0.33 26.90 34.47
CA GLY A 400 -0.39 27.55 33.37
C GLY A 400 0.22 28.91 33.01
N LEU A 401 -0.31 29.56 31.95
CA LEU A 401 0.04 30.91 31.46
C LEU A 401 1.46 31.41 31.84
N LEU A 402 2.46 30.84 31.19
CA LEU A 402 3.84 31.36 31.22
C LEU A 402 3.92 32.58 30.29
N GLU A 403 4.01 33.78 30.86
CA GLU A 403 4.45 34.95 30.11
C GLU A 403 5.95 34.81 29.87
N PHE A 404 6.32 34.50 28.63
CA PHE A 404 7.72 34.39 28.20
C PHE A 404 8.03 35.54 27.25
N GLU A 405 8.96 36.40 27.65
CA GLU A 405 9.28 37.62 26.89
C GLU A 405 9.69 37.29 25.46
N GLY A 406 9.10 37.99 24.48
CA GLY A 406 9.35 37.72 23.05
C GLY A 406 8.52 36.57 22.45
N TYR A 407 7.58 36.00 23.21
CA TYR A 407 6.69 34.94 22.76
C TYR A 407 5.21 35.29 22.98
N GLU A 408 4.37 34.81 22.06
CA GLU A 408 2.91 34.81 22.21
C GLU A 408 2.41 33.42 22.61
N THR A 409 1.47 33.35 23.55
CA THR A 409 0.82 32.09 23.92
C THR A 409 -0.22 31.72 22.86
N VAL A 410 0.06 30.64 22.11
CA VAL A 410 -0.83 30.15 21.05
C VAL A 410 -2.02 29.42 21.65
N THR A 411 -1.75 28.38 22.43
CA THR A 411 -2.77 27.53 23.06
C THR A 411 -2.23 26.88 24.33
N GLN A 412 -3.15 26.49 25.21
CA GLN A 412 -2.86 25.79 26.46
C GLN A 412 -3.83 24.62 26.66
N TYR A 413 -3.29 23.43 26.95
CA TYR A 413 -4.07 22.23 27.20
C TYR A 413 -3.91 21.78 28.64
N ARG A 414 -5.04 21.57 29.33
CA ARG A 414 -5.06 20.94 30.66
C ARG A 414 -5.11 19.43 30.49
N ILE A 415 -4.14 18.73 31.05
CA ILE A 415 -4.07 17.27 31.05
C ILE A 415 -4.33 16.77 32.48
N PRO A 416 -5.47 16.09 32.72
CA PRO A 416 -5.73 15.50 34.02
C PRO A 416 -4.86 14.25 34.22
N GLN A 417 -3.84 14.32 35.10
CA GLN A 417 -3.06 13.16 35.55
C GLN A 417 -3.06 13.06 37.07
N ASN A 418 -3.56 11.94 37.62
CA ASN A 418 -3.38 11.49 39.01
C ASN A 418 -2.93 12.55 40.05
N LYS A 419 -3.85 13.46 40.42
CA LYS A 419 -3.70 14.50 41.47
C LYS A 419 -2.77 15.70 41.16
N VAL A 420 -2.14 15.76 39.98
CA VAL A 420 -1.34 16.90 39.53
C VAL A 420 -1.85 17.37 38.16
N GLU A 421 -2.25 18.64 38.06
CA GLU A 421 -2.63 19.22 36.78
C GLU A 421 -1.37 19.56 35.99
N LEU A 422 -1.15 18.83 34.89
CA LEU A 422 -0.11 19.17 33.92
C LEU A 422 -0.71 19.99 32.79
N MET A 423 0.09 20.92 32.28
CA MET A 423 -0.24 21.80 31.18
C MET A 423 0.69 21.51 30.01
N ILE A 424 0.13 21.48 28.79
CA ILE A 424 0.91 21.63 27.56
C ILE A 424 0.66 23.03 27.03
N LEU A 425 1.73 23.81 26.87
CA LEU A 425 1.70 25.17 26.34
C LEU A 425 2.42 25.22 25.01
N LEU A 426 1.77 25.75 23.99
CA LEU A 426 2.42 26.08 22.72
C LEU A 426 2.63 27.59 22.66
N LEU A 427 3.88 28.00 22.57
CA LEU A 427 4.31 29.39 22.47
C LEU A 427 4.91 29.63 21.08
N ARG A 428 4.68 30.81 20.51
CA ARG A 428 5.28 31.19 19.22
C ARG A 428 6.20 32.39 19.41
N LYS A 429 7.41 32.30 18.86
CA LYS A 429 8.39 33.39 18.92
C LYS A 429 7.99 34.55 18.02
N ASN A 430 8.02 35.76 18.55
CA ASN A 430 7.59 36.95 17.84
C ASN A 430 8.46 37.20 16.60
N THR A 431 7.81 37.61 15.51
CA THR A 431 8.49 38.03 14.29
C THR A 431 8.73 39.54 14.32
N LEU A 432 9.94 39.98 13.96
CA LEU A 432 10.37 41.38 14.11
C LEU A 432 9.87 42.32 12.99
N LYS A 433 9.12 41.83 11.99
CA LYS A 433 8.74 42.61 10.80
C LYS A 433 7.26 42.96 10.80
N THR A 434 6.95 44.24 10.87
CA THR A 434 5.65 44.79 10.44
C THR A 434 5.63 44.82 8.91
N VAL A 435 4.65 44.12 8.33
CA VAL A 435 4.54 43.89 6.90
C VAL A 435 3.27 44.57 6.37
N ALA A 436 3.34 45.16 5.17
CA ALA A 436 2.15 45.64 4.47
C ALA A 436 1.15 44.48 4.29
N THR A 437 -0.04 44.65 4.88
CA THR A 437 -1.06 43.60 4.96
C THR A 437 -2.27 44.00 4.12
N THR A 438 -2.77 43.07 3.32
CA THR A 438 -4.05 43.22 2.61
C THR A 438 -4.99 42.11 3.03
N TRP A 439 -6.24 42.46 3.28
CA TRP A 439 -7.28 41.50 3.58
C TRP A 439 -8.27 41.39 2.42
N ILE A 440 -8.77 40.18 2.17
CA ILE A 440 -9.68 39.83 1.09
C ILE A 440 -10.85 39.07 1.70
N SER A 441 -12.06 39.59 1.53
CA SER A 441 -13.29 38.85 1.83
C SER A 441 -13.54 37.80 0.74
N THR A 442 -13.89 36.57 1.11
CA THR A 442 -14.25 35.50 0.16
C THR A 442 -15.73 35.16 0.20
N ASP A 443 -16.56 36.04 0.75
CA ASP A 443 -18.01 35.83 0.88
C ASP A 443 -18.80 36.28 -0.35
N GLU A 444 -18.13 36.88 -1.33
CA GLU A 444 -18.72 37.34 -2.60
C GLU A 444 -19.08 36.14 -3.50
N GLU A 445 -20.33 36.10 -3.99
CA GLU A 445 -20.85 35.02 -4.85
C GLU A 445 -20.33 35.06 -6.29
N ASP A 446 -19.83 36.22 -6.74
CA ASP A 446 -19.33 36.42 -8.11
C ASP A 446 -17.85 36.03 -8.27
N PHE A 447 -17.20 35.58 -7.19
CA PHE A 447 -15.79 35.17 -7.14
C PHE A 447 -14.78 36.25 -7.54
N ASN A 448 -15.15 37.54 -7.52
CA ASN A 448 -14.23 38.63 -7.85
C ASN A 448 -13.03 38.70 -6.91
N TRP A 449 -13.20 38.28 -5.66
CA TRP A 449 -12.12 38.12 -4.68
C TRP A 449 -10.94 37.26 -5.19
N VAL A 450 -11.16 36.32 -6.11
CA VAL A 450 -10.09 35.52 -6.73
C VAL A 450 -9.21 36.38 -7.62
N LEU A 451 -9.80 37.30 -8.40
CA LEU A 451 -9.04 38.24 -9.23
C LEU A 451 -8.22 39.19 -8.35
N SER A 452 -8.83 39.70 -7.27
CA SER A 452 -8.13 40.51 -6.27
C SER A 452 -6.96 39.75 -5.65
N ALA A 453 -7.15 38.46 -5.31
CA ALA A 453 -6.08 37.60 -4.79
C ALA A 453 -4.95 37.43 -5.81
N GLN A 454 -5.26 37.14 -7.07
CA GLN A 454 -4.28 37.01 -8.15
C GLN A 454 -3.49 38.29 -8.37
N GLU A 455 -4.14 39.45 -8.34
CA GLU A 455 -3.48 40.75 -8.47
C GLU A 455 -2.55 41.04 -7.28
N CYS A 456 -3.00 40.74 -6.06
CA CYS A 456 -2.18 40.85 -4.84
C CYS A 456 -0.91 40.00 -4.94
N ILE A 457 -1.03 38.76 -5.43
CA ILE A 457 0.09 37.82 -5.60
C ILE A 457 1.06 38.30 -6.70
N ARG A 458 0.55 38.77 -7.85
CA ARG A 458 1.39 39.23 -8.97
C ARG A 458 2.21 40.47 -8.64
N ASN A 459 1.66 41.38 -7.81
CA ASN A 459 2.25 42.69 -7.61
C ASN A 459 3.49 42.71 -6.70
N ALA A 460 3.95 41.58 -6.15
CA ALA A 460 5.22 41.36 -5.41
C ALA A 460 5.58 42.33 -4.26
N LYS A 461 4.78 43.37 -4.02
CA LYS A 461 4.96 44.38 -2.97
C LYS A 461 4.38 43.93 -1.63
N MET A 462 3.51 42.93 -1.64
CA MET A 462 2.71 42.56 -0.48
C MET A 462 3.31 41.30 0.14
N GLN A 463 3.82 41.43 1.37
CA GLN A 463 4.47 40.32 2.06
C GLN A 463 3.50 39.61 3.03
N GLN A 464 2.26 40.11 3.21
CA GLN A 464 1.19 39.46 3.99
C GLN A 464 -0.22 39.62 3.37
N ILE A 465 -0.95 38.50 3.24
CA ILE A 465 -2.34 38.44 2.77
C ILE A 465 -3.23 37.75 3.81
N ILE A 466 -4.36 38.35 4.13
CA ILE A 466 -5.40 37.80 5.00
C ILE A 466 -6.61 37.43 4.16
N PHE A 467 -6.98 36.15 4.15
CA PHE A 467 -8.24 35.69 3.58
C PHE A 467 -9.27 35.56 4.69
N ALA A 468 -10.45 36.15 4.50
CA ALA A 468 -11.50 36.18 5.50
C ALA A 468 -12.84 35.69 4.91
N SER A 469 -13.56 34.86 5.66
CA SER A 469 -14.91 34.43 5.30
C SER A 469 -15.81 34.37 6.52
N THR A 470 -17.04 34.84 6.37
CA THR A 470 -18.14 34.70 7.32
C THR A 470 -19.12 33.59 6.93
N SER A 471 -18.86 32.91 5.81
CA SER A 471 -19.65 31.77 5.36
C SER A 471 -19.20 30.46 6.02
N PRO A 472 -20.10 29.71 6.70
CA PRO A 472 -19.79 28.41 7.27
C PRO A 472 -19.53 27.33 6.20
N HIS A 473 -19.92 27.59 4.95
CA HIS A 473 -19.73 26.68 3.81
C HIS A 473 -18.48 27.00 2.97
N SER A 474 -17.67 27.97 3.41
CA SER A 474 -16.47 28.35 2.67
C SER A 474 -15.38 27.28 2.73
N GLY A 475 -14.85 26.92 1.55
CA GLY A 475 -13.70 26.03 1.37
C GLY A 475 -12.34 26.71 1.59
N ILE A 476 -12.33 27.93 2.16
CA ILE A 476 -11.15 28.79 2.30
C ILE A 476 -9.95 28.12 2.97
N ASN A 477 -10.17 27.23 3.95
CA ASN A 477 -9.10 26.49 4.62
C ASN A 477 -8.33 25.58 3.65
N GLY A 478 -9.04 24.88 2.76
CA GLY A 478 -8.44 24.02 1.73
C GLY A 478 -7.73 24.85 0.67
N PHE A 479 -8.33 25.97 0.25
CA PHE A 479 -7.72 26.91 -0.70
C PHE A 479 -6.40 27.49 -0.16
N VAL A 480 -6.40 28.00 1.07
CA VAL A 480 -5.20 28.54 1.73
C VAL A 480 -4.13 27.46 1.92
N LYS A 481 -4.52 26.22 2.22
CA LYS A 481 -3.57 25.10 2.35
C LYS A 481 -2.74 24.88 1.08
N CYS A 482 -3.35 25.03 -0.09
CA CYS A 482 -2.65 24.92 -1.37
C CYS A 482 -1.77 26.16 -1.63
N LEU A 483 -2.34 27.36 -1.43
CA LEU A 483 -1.64 28.63 -1.70
C LEU A 483 -0.34 28.79 -0.91
N VAL A 484 -0.33 28.39 0.36
CA VAL A 484 0.86 28.47 1.22
C VAL A 484 2.05 27.69 0.65
N LYS A 485 1.79 26.55 -0.02
CA LYS A 485 2.84 25.76 -0.66
C LYS A 485 3.34 26.38 -1.96
N GLU A 486 2.47 27.07 -2.68
CA GLU A 486 2.81 27.74 -3.94
C GLU A 486 3.54 29.07 -3.71
N LEU A 487 3.32 29.72 -2.56
CA LEU A 487 3.81 31.06 -2.23
C LEU A 487 4.63 31.09 -0.93
N PRO A 488 5.80 30.42 -0.87
CA PRO A 488 6.58 30.30 0.37
C PRO A 488 7.12 31.64 0.91
N ASN A 489 7.19 32.67 0.07
CA ASN A 489 7.67 34.01 0.44
C ASN A 489 6.56 34.98 0.82
N VAL A 490 5.29 34.57 0.75
CA VAL A 490 4.13 35.38 1.09
C VAL A 490 3.53 34.84 2.38
N LYS A 491 3.40 35.71 3.38
CA LYS A 491 2.75 35.35 4.63
C LYS A 491 1.24 35.32 4.41
N ILE A 492 0.61 34.17 4.66
CA ILE A 492 -0.83 34.01 4.46
C ILE A 492 -1.49 33.71 5.80
N GLN A 493 -2.66 34.31 6.03
CA GLN A 493 -3.54 33.97 7.15
C GLN A 493 -4.95 33.76 6.65
N CYS A 494 -5.67 32.86 7.30
CA CYS A 494 -7.04 32.49 7.04
C CYS A 494 -7.88 32.78 8.28
N PHE A 495 -8.97 33.51 8.10
CA PHE A 495 -9.97 33.77 9.12
C PHE A 495 -11.32 33.25 8.62
N GLN A 496 -11.90 32.29 9.34
CA GLN A 496 -13.22 31.77 9.02
C GLN A 496 -14.14 31.89 10.23
N ALA A 497 -15.21 32.66 10.09
CA ALA A 497 -16.27 32.76 11.06
C ALA A 497 -17.41 31.80 10.69
N ILE A 498 -17.57 30.73 11.48
CA ILE A 498 -18.69 29.78 11.35
C ILE A 498 -19.91 30.35 12.07
N ASP A 499 -19.69 30.92 13.25
CA ASP A 499 -20.70 31.68 13.98
C ASP A 499 -20.66 33.16 13.59
N ARG A 500 -21.77 33.87 13.81
CA ARG A 500 -21.87 35.30 13.51
C ARG A 500 -20.88 36.13 14.35
N ILE A 501 -19.89 36.73 13.68
CA ILE A 501 -18.98 37.73 14.22
C ILE A 501 -18.57 38.69 13.10
N GLU A 502 -18.34 39.96 13.44
CA GLU A 502 -17.83 40.94 12.48
C GLU A 502 -16.30 40.79 12.35
N LEU A 503 -15.81 40.64 11.12
CA LEU A 503 -14.39 40.58 10.79
C LEU A 503 -13.96 41.92 10.18
N ASN A 504 -13.48 42.83 11.02
CA ASN A 504 -12.95 44.12 10.58
C ASN A 504 -11.44 44.19 10.83
N PHE A 505 -10.65 44.13 9.76
CA PHE A 505 -9.18 44.19 9.84
C PHE A 505 -8.62 45.62 9.77
N GLU A 506 -9.43 46.60 9.39
CA GLU A 506 -9.05 48.02 9.39
C GLU A 506 -9.12 48.61 10.80
N ASN A 507 -10.15 48.25 11.56
CA ASN A 507 -10.33 48.60 12.96
C ASN A 507 -10.63 47.34 13.80
N PRO A 508 -9.61 46.50 14.06
CA PRO A 508 -9.80 45.22 14.73
C PRO A 508 -10.19 45.39 16.19
N SER A 509 -11.16 44.59 16.63
CA SER A 509 -11.52 44.47 18.05
C SER A 509 -10.34 43.97 18.90
N ASN A 510 -10.35 44.21 20.22
CA ASN A 510 -9.29 43.74 21.12
C ASN A 510 -9.01 42.24 20.99
N CYS A 511 -10.07 41.43 20.82
CA CYS A 511 -9.95 39.99 20.63
C CYS A 511 -9.27 39.64 19.30
N LEU A 512 -9.63 40.34 18.21
CA LEU A 512 -9.02 40.13 16.90
C LEU A 512 -7.57 40.62 16.87
N GLN A 513 -7.26 41.73 17.54
CA GLN A 513 -5.89 42.22 17.71
C GLN A 513 -5.01 41.21 18.45
N ALA A 514 -5.51 40.63 19.55
CA ALA A 514 -4.80 39.59 20.29
C ALA A 514 -4.56 38.35 19.42
N LEU A 515 -5.52 37.99 18.57
CA LEU A 515 -5.38 36.85 17.65
C LEU A 515 -4.37 37.11 16.53
N LEU A 516 -4.40 38.30 15.93
CA LEU A 516 -3.45 38.71 14.88
C LEU A 516 -1.99 38.67 15.38
N LYS A 517 -1.75 38.99 16.66
CA LYS A 517 -0.41 38.90 17.28
C LYS A 517 0.14 37.46 17.33
N LYS A 518 -0.72 36.45 17.47
CA LYS A 518 -0.31 35.02 17.44
C LYS A 518 0.19 34.57 16.07
N ASP A 519 -0.11 35.36 15.06
CA ASP A 519 0.40 35.23 13.71
C ASP A 519 -0.02 33.96 12.94
N LEU A 520 -1.10 33.29 13.37
CA LEU A 520 -1.42 31.93 12.95
C LEU A 520 -2.02 31.86 11.53
N LEU A 521 -1.71 30.79 10.81
CA LEU A 521 -2.23 30.50 9.47
C LEU A 521 -3.74 30.30 9.49
N TYR A 522 -4.28 29.51 10.42
CA TYR A 522 -5.71 29.21 10.50
C TYR A 522 -6.33 29.82 11.75
N ASN A 523 -7.44 30.54 11.58
CA ASN A 523 -8.15 31.18 12.67
C ASN A 523 -9.65 30.97 12.45
N ILE A 524 -10.24 30.03 13.19
CA ILE A 524 -11.64 29.64 13.03
C ILE A 524 -12.43 30.12 14.25
N TYR A 525 -13.52 30.84 14.03
CA TYR A 525 -14.45 31.24 15.07
C TYR A 525 -15.67 30.31 15.10
N LYS A 526 -15.80 29.53 16.18
CA LYS A 526 -16.86 28.54 16.38
C LYS A 526 -17.14 28.33 17.88
N GLY A 527 -18.40 28.16 18.24
CA GLY A 527 -18.85 28.05 19.63
C GLY A 527 -18.53 29.29 20.47
N GLY A 528 -18.54 30.48 19.86
CA GLY A 528 -18.17 31.73 20.54
C GLY A 528 -16.68 31.86 20.91
N SER A 529 -15.81 31.02 20.35
CA SER A 529 -14.36 31.02 20.62
C SER A 529 -13.54 30.94 19.35
N TRP A 530 -12.33 31.52 19.38
CA TRP A 530 -11.33 31.36 18.33
C TRP A 530 -10.51 30.09 18.54
N GLY A 531 -10.23 29.37 17.47
CA GLY A 531 -9.52 28.10 17.49
C GLY A 531 -9.10 27.64 16.11
N TYR A 532 -8.89 26.34 15.98
CA TYR A 532 -8.50 25.68 14.74
C TYR A 532 -9.14 24.29 14.65
N PHE A 533 -9.16 23.71 13.45
CA PHE A 533 -9.54 22.30 13.28
C PHE A 533 -8.29 21.43 13.33
N SER A 534 -8.22 20.55 14.33
CA SER A 534 -7.16 19.57 14.47
C SER A 534 -7.57 18.22 13.87
N ASN A 535 -6.63 17.57 13.20
CA ASN A 535 -6.77 16.20 12.71
C ASN A 535 -6.27 15.26 13.79
N ILE A 536 -7.19 14.69 14.54
CA ILE A 536 -6.87 13.79 15.64
C ILE A 536 -6.91 12.35 15.14
N THR A 537 -5.85 11.61 15.40
CA THR A 537 -5.77 10.20 15.04
C THR A 537 -6.71 9.38 15.92
N ILE A 538 -7.60 8.60 15.32
CA ILE A 538 -8.45 7.67 16.06
C ILE A 538 -7.66 6.37 16.25
N PRO A 539 -7.27 6.01 17.48
CA PRO A 539 -6.52 4.77 17.71
C PRO A 539 -7.37 3.56 17.30
N PRO A 540 -6.79 2.52 16.68
CA PRO A 540 -7.50 1.27 16.38
C PRO A 540 -8.17 0.64 17.62
N THR A 541 -7.63 0.91 18.81
CA THR A 541 -8.18 0.46 20.09
C THR A 541 -9.49 1.16 20.46
N GLU A 542 -9.76 2.37 19.96
CA GLU A 542 -11.05 3.04 20.16
C GLU A 542 -12.16 2.43 19.31
N PHE A 543 -11.86 1.95 18.10
CA PHE A 543 -12.79 1.08 17.35
C PHE A 543 -13.09 -0.22 18.12
N ARG A 544 -12.12 -0.72 18.89
CA ARG A 544 -12.28 -1.89 19.77
C ARG A 544 -12.90 -1.56 21.14
N ARG A 545 -13.25 -0.30 21.45
CA ARG A 545 -14.12 -0.02 22.60
C ARG A 545 -15.43 -0.75 22.33
N ARG A 546 -15.64 -1.80 23.12
CA ARG A 546 -16.71 -2.79 23.01
C ARG A 546 -18.07 -2.10 23.02
N LYS A 547 -18.55 -1.67 21.85
CA LYS A 547 -19.99 -1.51 21.66
C LYS A 547 -20.59 -2.88 21.91
N LEU A 548 -21.52 -2.96 22.86
CA LEU A 548 -22.25 -4.19 23.13
C LEU A 548 -23.22 -4.40 21.96
N PHE A 549 -22.87 -5.33 21.08
CA PHE A 549 -23.73 -5.74 19.99
C PHE A 549 -24.64 -6.86 20.47
N LYS A 550 -25.91 -6.84 20.03
CA LYS A 550 -26.88 -7.90 20.36
C LYS A 550 -26.61 -9.21 19.63
N SER A 551 -26.11 -9.10 18.40
CA SER A 551 -25.88 -10.24 17.52
C SER A 551 -24.46 -10.19 16.97
N VAL A 552 -23.70 -11.26 17.20
CA VAL A 552 -22.29 -11.38 16.77
C VAL A 552 -22.01 -12.75 16.21
N TYR A 553 -20.94 -12.89 15.43
CA TYR A 553 -20.38 -14.17 15.01
C TYR A 553 -18.86 -14.15 15.16
N ALA A 554 -18.25 -15.32 15.33
CA ALA A 554 -16.80 -15.45 15.40
C ALA A 554 -16.22 -15.63 13.99
N ASN A 555 -15.12 -14.93 13.69
CA ASN A 555 -14.39 -15.10 12.44
C ASN A 555 -12.89 -14.91 12.66
N ALA A 556 -12.06 -15.65 11.91
CA ALA A 556 -10.63 -15.39 11.82
C ALA A 556 -10.41 -14.25 10.82
N LEU A 557 -9.98 -13.08 11.29
CA LEU A 557 -9.72 -11.93 10.40
C LEU A 557 -8.58 -12.22 9.43
N ARG A 558 -7.68 -13.13 9.79
CA ARG A 558 -6.54 -13.59 9.00
C ARG A 558 -6.48 -15.12 9.03
N LEU A 559 -6.69 -15.76 7.89
CA LEU A 559 -6.55 -17.21 7.77
C LEU A 559 -5.11 -17.64 8.08
N GLY A 560 -4.95 -18.74 8.81
CA GLY A 560 -3.65 -19.23 9.28
C GLY A 560 -3.11 -18.57 10.54
N ASP A 561 -3.72 -17.47 11.01
CA ASP A 561 -3.38 -16.80 12.26
C ASP A 561 -4.57 -16.88 13.24
N LEU A 562 -4.52 -17.87 14.13
CA LEU A 562 -5.57 -18.08 15.13
C LEU A 562 -5.67 -16.93 16.14
N SER A 563 -4.65 -16.07 16.28
CA SER A 563 -4.73 -14.88 17.14
C SER A 563 -5.65 -13.80 16.56
N SER A 564 -5.99 -13.90 15.28
CA SER A 564 -6.92 -13.01 14.58
C SER A 564 -8.40 -13.34 14.81
N LEU A 565 -8.69 -14.43 15.54
CA LEU A 565 -10.06 -14.84 15.86
C LEU A 565 -10.74 -13.76 16.71
N SER A 566 -11.82 -13.20 16.18
CA SER A 566 -12.54 -12.10 16.83
C SER A 566 -14.05 -12.20 16.64
N TRP A 567 -14.78 -11.55 17.54
CA TRP A 567 -16.22 -11.36 17.41
C TRP A 567 -16.51 -10.18 16.47
N ILE A 568 -17.34 -10.41 15.46
CA ILE A 568 -17.77 -9.42 14.48
C ILE A 568 -19.27 -9.20 14.65
N GLU A 569 -19.71 -7.95 14.54
CA GLU A 569 -21.14 -7.60 14.51
C GLU A 569 -21.83 -8.32 13.35
N SER A 570 -22.95 -8.97 13.65
CA SER A 570 -23.75 -9.66 12.64
C SER A 570 -24.70 -8.68 11.94
N PRO A 571 -24.83 -8.71 10.60
CA PRO A 571 -25.83 -7.93 9.87
C PRO A 571 -27.26 -8.49 10.02
N LEU A 572 -27.49 -9.37 10.99
CA LEU A 572 -28.79 -9.99 11.25
C LEU A 572 -29.82 -8.94 11.65
N ASN A 573 -30.71 -8.61 10.71
CA ASN A 573 -31.93 -7.85 10.99
C ASN A 573 -32.98 -8.76 11.65
N ALA A 574 -33.69 -8.21 12.64
CA ALA A 574 -34.72 -8.91 13.42
C ALA A 574 -35.95 -9.41 12.63
N SER A 575 -35.97 -9.25 11.30
CA SER A 575 -37.07 -9.65 10.42
C SER A 575 -37.01 -11.12 9.97
N LYS A 576 -35.93 -11.85 10.27
CA LYS A 576 -35.85 -13.29 9.96
C LYS A 576 -36.68 -14.12 10.94
N GLN A 577 -37.53 -15.01 10.41
CA GLN A 577 -38.28 -15.97 11.22
C GLN A 577 -37.38 -17.14 11.65
N ASN A 578 -37.68 -17.75 12.81
CA ASN A 578 -36.97 -18.91 13.38
C ASN A 578 -35.52 -18.66 13.84
N LEU A 579 -35.23 -17.48 14.39
CA LEU A 579 -33.95 -17.23 15.06
C LEU A 579 -33.93 -17.92 16.43
N VAL A 580 -32.78 -18.52 16.78
CA VAL A 580 -32.53 -19.14 18.09
C VAL A 580 -31.38 -18.42 18.78
N GLU A 581 -31.46 -18.32 20.10
CA GLU A 581 -30.37 -17.82 20.93
C GLU A 581 -29.38 -18.97 21.19
N VAL A 582 -28.15 -18.80 20.71
CA VAL A 582 -27.11 -19.82 20.82
C VAL A 582 -26.40 -19.65 22.17
N HIS A 583 -26.69 -20.54 23.12
CA HIS A 583 -26.00 -20.58 24.42
C HIS A 583 -24.66 -21.33 24.36
N TYR A 584 -24.57 -22.38 23.54
CA TYR A 584 -23.38 -23.20 23.37
C TYR A 584 -23.18 -23.51 21.89
N SER A 585 -21.94 -23.39 21.43
CA SER A 585 -21.50 -23.82 20.10
C SER A 585 -20.16 -24.51 20.23
N SER A 586 -20.05 -25.73 19.68
CA SER A 586 -18.81 -26.51 19.69
C SER A 586 -18.03 -26.29 18.40
N LEU A 587 -16.70 -26.18 18.51
CA LEU A 587 -15.82 -26.23 17.34
C LEU A 587 -15.66 -27.68 16.86
N ASN A 588 -15.66 -27.86 15.56
CA ASN A 588 -15.33 -29.12 14.91
C ASN A 588 -14.00 -29.02 14.14
N PHE A 589 -13.49 -30.14 13.63
CA PHE A 589 -12.23 -30.17 12.87
C PHE A 589 -12.27 -29.28 11.62
N ARG A 590 -13.41 -29.15 10.95
CA ARG A 590 -13.56 -28.30 9.77
C ARG A 590 -13.37 -26.83 10.14
N ASP A 591 -13.91 -26.37 11.27
CA ASP A 591 -13.72 -24.99 11.74
C ASP A 591 -12.23 -24.69 11.96
N VAL A 592 -11.51 -25.64 12.57
CA VAL A 592 -10.06 -25.54 12.81
C VAL A 592 -9.27 -25.54 11.51
N MET A 593 -9.59 -26.43 10.57
CA MET A 593 -8.89 -26.50 9.28
C MET A 593 -9.14 -25.26 8.41
N LEU A 594 -10.36 -24.70 8.44
CA LEU A 594 -10.67 -23.43 7.77
C LEU A 594 -9.88 -22.28 8.41
N ALA A 595 -9.95 -22.12 9.73
CA ALA A 595 -9.26 -21.02 10.43
C ALA A 595 -7.73 -21.08 10.30
N SER A 596 -7.16 -22.29 10.26
CA SER A 596 -5.72 -22.51 10.04
C SER A 596 -5.29 -22.42 8.57
N GLY A 597 -6.24 -22.27 7.63
CA GLY A 597 -5.96 -22.19 6.20
C GLY A 597 -5.56 -23.53 5.54
N GLN A 598 -5.76 -24.65 6.23
CA GLN A 598 -5.47 -26.00 5.71
C GLN A 598 -6.60 -26.55 4.81
N LEU A 599 -7.80 -25.98 4.91
CA LEU A 599 -8.95 -26.34 4.10
C LEU A 599 -9.51 -25.09 3.42
N ASN A 600 -9.85 -25.21 2.14
CA ASN A 600 -10.34 -24.09 1.34
C ASN A 600 -11.86 -23.93 1.48
N GLN A 601 -12.34 -22.68 1.51
CA GLN A 601 -13.78 -22.41 1.45
C GLN A 601 -14.41 -22.84 0.11
N ALA A 602 -13.62 -22.90 -0.96
CA ALA A 602 -14.07 -23.32 -2.29
C ALA A 602 -14.23 -24.85 -2.46
N SER A 603 -13.71 -25.65 -1.53
CA SER A 603 -13.93 -27.11 -1.50
C SER A 603 -15.20 -27.52 -0.74
N ILE A 604 -16.04 -26.54 -0.39
CA ILE A 604 -17.35 -26.66 0.26
C ILE A 604 -18.40 -26.19 -0.75
#